data_AF-A0A1F4ZV52-F1
#
_entry.id   AF-A0A1F4ZV52-F1
#
_cell.length_a   1.000
_cell.length_b   1.000
_cell.length_c   1.000
_cell.angle_alpha   90.00
_cell.angle_beta   90.00
_cell.angle_gamma   90.00
#
_symmetry.space_group_name_H-M   'P 1'
#
loop_
_entity.id
_entity.type
_entity.pdbx_description
1 polymer ?
#
loop_
_entity_poly.entity_id
_entity_poly.type
_entity_poly.pdbx_seq_one_letter_code
_entity_poly.pdbx_strand_id
1 'polypeptide(L)'
;MRGGWLLKTSIQTGEPVAGDEIVRNPYLRLTGKDGREILKWTVRPGEFGRFGPERLSASTRVEPEAGPYSLWLGYEFEFEPRPWALDPEGPLRKEQLLAEGLDVSVLKQSGFRCLYYYARFPNTRGDEYFQQVILTKYKEGWDLFSRAYGPKIRWADAYVLNPYVRLTTPDGKEIARLVLFEGRVGAYEAQKQGPVRRRLHLPLLPDSFRLEAGYDFFYDTKRPEEAGGPATLDITALLPVEPPE
;
A
#
# COMPACT_ATOMS: atom_id res chain seq x y z
N MET A 1 12.03 -26.95 22.42
CA MET A 1 11.09 -25.80 22.44
C MET A 1 10.40 -25.76 21.08
N ARG A 2 9.06 -25.77 21.03
CA ARG A 2 8.34 -25.55 19.76
C ARG A 2 8.48 -24.07 19.40
N GLY A 3 8.97 -23.80 18.20
CA GLY A 3 9.26 -22.44 17.73
C GLY A 3 8.05 -21.82 17.07
N GLY A 4 7.49 -20.78 17.69
CA GLY A 4 6.43 -19.94 17.12
C GLY A 4 6.99 -18.73 16.37
N TRP A 5 6.19 -18.17 15.47
CA TRP A 5 6.49 -16.91 14.80
C TRP A 5 6.16 -15.76 15.74
N LEU A 6 7.03 -14.76 15.78
CA LEU A 6 6.73 -13.48 16.39
C LEU A 6 6.32 -12.51 15.28
N LEU A 7 5.02 -12.20 15.20
CA LEU A 7 4.51 -11.17 14.30
C LEU A 7 4.64 -9.82 15.01
N LYS A 8 5.42 -8.91 14.45
CA LYS A 8 5.50 -7.50 14.88
C LYS A 8 4.88 -6.64 13.79
N THR A 9 3.96 -5.76 14.15
CA THR A 9 3.26 -4.91 13.20
C THR A 9 3.16 -3.51 13.74
N SER A 10 3.49 -2.54 12.89
CA SER A 10 3.24 -1.13 13.14
C SER A 10 2.42 -0.58 11.99
N ILE A 11 1.39 0.19 12.31
CA ILE A 11 0.52 0.88 11.33
C ILE A 11 0.49 2.34 11.71
N GLN A 12 0.56 3.20 10.71
CA GLN A 12 0.42 4.63 10.86
C GLN A 12 -0.56 5.16 9.81
N THR A 13 -1.46 6.06 10.20
CA THR A 13 -2.29 6.82 9.27
C THR A 13 -1.72 8.22 9.05
N GLY A 14 -2.01 8.79 7.89
CA GLY A 14 -1.87 10.23 7.68
C GLY A 14 -3.09 10.98 8.24
N GLU A 15 -3.16 12.27 7.91
CA GLU A 15 -4.34 13.09 8.20
C GLU A 15 -5.61 12.47 7.59
N PRO A 16 -6.74 12.46 8.33
CA PRO A 16 -8.01 12.05 7.77
C PRO A 16 -8.35 12.95 6.59
N VAL A 17 -8.68 12.35 5.45
CA VAL A 17 -9.23 13.12 4.34
C VAL A 17 -10.74 13.05 4.45
N ALA A 18 -11.42 14.21 4.33
CA ALA A 18 -12.87 14.28 4.29
C ALA A 18 -13.42 13.17 3.38
N GLY A 19 -14.10 12.23 4.00
CA GLY A 19 -14.55 11.00 3.39
C GLY A 19 -15.50 10.31 4.35
N ASP A 20 -16.48 9.64 3.77
CA ASP A 20 -17.54 9.00 4.55
C ASP A 20 -17.05 7.70 5.22
N GLU A 21 -15.80 7.27 5.02
CA GLU A 21 -15.30 5.97 5.45
C GLU A 21 -14.62 6.02 6.83
N ILE A 22 -15.20 5.31 7.81
CA ILE A 22 -14.59 5.08 9.12
C ILE A 22 -13.81 3.77 9.08
N VAL A 23 -12.49 3.84 9.24
CA VAL A 23 -11.61 2.66 9.32
C VAL A 23 -11.69 2.04 10.71
N ARG A 24 -11.88 0.73 10.77
CA ARG A 24 -12.03 -0.06 12.00
C ARG A 24 -11.21 -1.35 11.94
N ASN A 25 -10.83 -1.85 13.10
CA ASN A 25 -10.28 -3.19 13.31
C ASN A 25 -9.16 -3.55 12.30
N PRO A 26 -8.07 -2.79 12.16
CA PRO A 26 -6.97 -3.20 11.28
C PRO A 26 -6.45 -4.58 11.68
N TYR A 27 -6.25 -5.46 10.71
CA TYR A 27 -5.85 -6.86 10.93
C TYR A 27 -4.80 -7.35 9.94
N LEU A 28 -4.06 -8.37 10.36
CA LEU A 28 -3.31 -9.25 9.48
C LEU A 28 -4.06 -10.57 9.34
N ARG A 29 -4.12 -11.09 8.11
CA ARG A 29 -4.75 -12.39 7.83
C ARG A 29 -3.75 -13.29 7.10
N LEU A 30 -3.59 -14.52 7.60
CA LEU A 30 -2.81 -15.57 6.96
C LEU A 30 -3.75 -16.60 6.37
N THR A 31 -3.54 -16.92 5.09
CA THR A 31 -4.28 -17.97 4.40
C THR A 31 -3.36 -19.06 3.90
N GLY A 32 -3.85 -20.30 3.93
CA GLY A 32 -3.23 -21.42 3.24
C GLY A 32 -3.32 -21.28 1.72
N LYS A 33 -2.67 -22.21 1.01
CA LYS A 33 -2.68 -22.28 -0.47
C LYS A 33 -4.08 -22.51 -1.06
N ASP A 34 -4.96 -23.16 -0.29
CA ASP A 34 -6.37 -23.41 -0.62
C ASP A 34 -7.28 -22.22 -0.33
N GLY A 35 -6.73 -21.10 0.18
CA GLY A 35 -7.49 -19.92 0.59
C GLY A 35 -8.10 -20.04 1.98
N ARG A 36 -7.93 -21.17 2.68
CA ARG A 36 -8.43 -21.35 4.05
C ARG A 36 -7.74 -20.36 4.98
N GLU A 37 -8.53 -19.69 5.82
CA GLU A 37 -7.99 -18.83 6.88
C GLU A 37 -7.30 -19.69 7.96
N ILE A 38 -6.03 -19.39 8.20
CA ILE A 38 -5.22 -20.01 9.26
C ILE A 38 -5.22 -19.13 10.49
N LEU A 39 -5.19 -17.82 10.28
CA LEU A 39 -5.20 -16.81 11.31
C LEU A 39 -5.80 -15.51 10.76
N LYS A 40 -6.65 -14.88 11.55
CA LYS A 40 -6.93 -13.44 11.46
C LYS A 40 -6.59 -12.79 12.80
N TRP A 41 -5.57 -11.94 12.81
CA TRP A 41 -5.14 -11.19 13.98
C TRP A 41 -5.53 -9.72 13.83
N THR A 42 -6.55 -9.29 14.58
CA THR A 42 -6.89 -7.87 14.73
C THR A 42 -5.82 -7.19 15.57
N VAL A 43 -5.07 -6.28 14.95
CA VAL A 43 -3.95 -5.57 15.58
C VAL A 43 -4.46 -4.66 16.70
N ARG A 44 -5.61 -4.01 16.47
CA ARG A 44 -6.35 -3.26 17.50
C ARG A 44 -7.85 -3.23 17.20
N PRO A 45 -8.72 -3.61 18.14
CA PRO A 45 -10.17 -3.41 17.99
C PRO A 45 -10.56 -1.92 18.02
N GLY A 46 -11.60 -1.55 17.28
CA GLY A 46 -12.18 -0.20 17.26
C GLY A 46 -11.77 0.65 16.06
N GLU A 47 -12.20 1.91 16.07
CA GLU A 47 -11.88 2.91 15.03
C GLU A 47 -10.38 3.24 15.05
N PHE A 48 -9.82 3.64 13.90
CA PHE A 48 -8.41 4.02 13.76
C PHE A 48 -8.25 5.21 12.82
N GLY A 49 -7.57 6.26 13.28
CA GLY A 49 -7.25 7.44 12.48
C GLY A 49 -8.43 8.34 12.11
N ARG A 50 -9.54 8.32 12.88
CA ARG A 50 -10.74 9.13 12.60
C ARG A 50 -10.54 10.63 12.88
N PHE A 51 -9.88 10.95 14.00
CA PHE A 51 -9.75 12.32 14.50
C PHE A 51 -8.38 12.95 14.23
N GLY A 52 -7.51 12.25 13.51
CA GLY A 52 -6.16 12.69 13.22
C GLY A 52 -5.24 11.52 12.87
N PRO A 53 -3.97 11.81 12.56
CA PRO A 53 -2.94 10.79 12.39
C PRO A 53 -2.83 9.95 13.65
N GLU A 54 -2.80 8.64 13.47
CA GLU A 54 -2.70 7.70 14.56
C GLU A 54 -1.64 6.65 14.25
N ARG A 55 -0.90 6.24 15.28
CA ARG A 55 0.11 5.17 15.20
C ARG A 55 -0.25 4.07 16.17
N LEU A 56 -0.08 2.83 15.72
CA LEU A 56 -0.18 1.65 16.57
C LEU A 56 1.00 0.74 16.30
N SER A 57 1.42 0.04 17.34
CA SER A 57 2.39 -1.04 17.29
C SER A 57 1.89 -2.16 18.16
N ALA A 58 1.89 -3.38 17.63
CA ALA A 58 1.52 -4.56 18.39
C ALA A 58 2.39 -5.75 17.99
N SER A 59 2.43 -6.75 18.85
CA SER A 59 3.02 -8.04 18.51
C SER A 59 2.19 -9.19 19.03
N THR A 60 2.25 -10.31 18.32
CA THR A 60 1.63 -11.56 18.75
C THR A 60 2.51 -12.75 18.38
N ARG A 61 2.29 -13.87 19.05
CA ARG A 61 2.95 -15.14 18.73
C ARG A 61 1.95 -16.09 18.10
N VAL A 62 2.37 -16.74 17.02
CA VAL A 62 1.53 -17.68 16.27
C VAL A 62 2.34 -18.92 15.90
N GLU A 63 1.70 -20.07 15.93
CA GLU A 63 2.32 -21.35 15.58
C GLU A 63 1.60 -21.93 14.35
N PRO A 64 1.79 -21.34 13.15
CA PRO A 64 1.20 -21.92 11.95
C PRO A 64 1.85 -23.27 11.65
N GLU A 65 1.07 -24.17 11.05
CA GLU A 65 1.56 -25.46 10.56
C GLU A 65 2.61 -25.27 9.43
N ALA A 66 3.00 -26.35 8.77
CA ALA A 66 3.87 -26.25 7.59
C ALA A 66 3.06 -25.83 6.37
N GLY A 67 3.57 -24.89 5.57
CA GLY A 67 3.04 -24.60 4.25
C GLY A 67 3.60 -23.32 3.65
N PRO A 68 3.33 -23.07 2.36
CA PRO A 68 3.36 -21.71 1.84
C PRO A 68 2.09 -20.98 2.24
N TYR A 69 2.24 -19.78 2.82
CA TYR A 69 1.13 -18.92 3.21
C TYR A 69 1.02 -17.68 2.32
N SER A 70 -0.17 -17.09 2.31
CA SER A 70 -0.36 -15.72 1.84
C SER A 70 -0.65 -14.81 3.03
N LEU A 71 0.02 -13.68 3.09
CA LEU A 71 -0.15 -12.66 4.11
C LEU A 71 -0.94 -11.48 3.54
N TRP A 72 -2.02 -11.14 4.22
CA TRP A 72 -2.90 -10.04 3.88
C TRP A 72 -2.89 -8.99 4.99
N LEU A 73 -2.90 -7.72 4.59
CA LEU A 73 -3.24 -6.59 5.44
C LEU A 73 -4.68 -6.20 5.13
N GLY A 74 -5.51 -6.03 6.14
CA GLY A 74 -6.88 -5.57 5.93
C GLY A 74 -7.39 -4.70 7.06
N TYR A 75 -8.55 -4.11 6.82
CA TYR A 75 -9.33 -3.41 7.81
C TYR A 75 -10.81 -3.55 7.48
N GLU A 76 -11.64 -3.34 8.50
CA GLU A 76 -13.09 -3.21 8.36
C GLU A 76 -13.43 -1.74 8.20
N PHE A 77 -14.52 -1.43 7.50
CA PHE A 77 -14.95 -0.05 7.34
C PHE A 77 -16.46 0.10 7.33
N GLU A 78 -16.90 1.29 7.70
CA GLU A 78 -18.30 1.70 7.70
C GLU A 78 -18.41 3.07 7.04
N PHE A 79 -19.61 3.38 6.52
CA PHE A 79 -19.89 4.70 5.96
C PHE A 79 -20.68 5.57 6.94
N GLU A 80 -20.31 6.83 7.07
CA GLU A 80 -21.00 7.84 7.86
C GLU A 80 -21.23 9.11 7.02
N PRO A 81 -22.50 9.40 6.62
CA PRO A 81 -23.70 8.62 6.86
C PRO A 81 -23.74 7.34 6.00
N ARG A 82 -24.41 6.29 6.52
CA ARG A 82 -24.58 5.04 5.79
C ARG A 82 -25.48 5.24 4.55
N PRO A 83 -25.04 4.83 3.35
CA PRO A 83 -25.88 4.89 2.15
C PRO A 83 -27.14 4.05 2.31
N TRP A 84 -28.30 4.59 1.93
CA TRP A 84 -29.60 3.95 2.16
C TRP A 84 -29.76 2.57 1.50
N ALA A 85 -29.08 2.34 0.38
CA ALA A 85 -29.14 1.07 -0.36
C ALA A 85 -28.08 0.05 0.07
N LEU A 86 -27.26 0.36 1.10
CA LEU A 86 -26.16 -0.49 1.53
C LEU A 86 -26.50 -1.27 2.79
N ASP A 87 -26.96 -2.51 2.61
CA ASP A 87 -27.21 -3.46 3.70
C ASP A 87 -26.36 -4.73 3.56
N PRO A 88 -25.09 -4.71 4.00
CA PRO A 88 -24.22 -5.86 3.86
C PRO A 88 -24.54 -6.90 4.95
N GLU A 89 -24.51 -8.18 4.57
CA GLU A 89 -24.70 -9.32 5.49
C GLU A 89 -23.60 -9.42 6.58
N GLY A 90 -22.53 -8.63 6.47
CA GLY A 90 -21.43 -8.59 7.41
C GLY A 90 -20.60 -7.30 7.28
N PRO A 91 -19.52 -7.16 8.07
CA PRO A 91 -18.67 -5.98 8.02
C PRO A 91 -18.03 -5.85 6.63
N LEU A 92 -18.04 -4.64 6.07
CA LEU A 92 -17.33 -4.35 4.85
C LEU A 92 -15.82 -4.40 5.14
N ARG A 93 -15.05 -4.95 4.20
CA ARG A 93 -13.61 -5.17 4.35
C ARG A 93 -12.86 -4.69 3.13
N LYS A 94 -11.69 -4.10 3.37
CA LYS A 94 -10.67 -3.87 2.36
C LYS A 94 -9.43 -4.66 2.75
N GLU A 95 -8.90 -5.40 1.78
CA GLU A 95 -7.73 -6.26 1.98
C GLU A 95 -6.72 -6.06 0.86
N GLN A 96 -5.45 -6.18 1.22
CA GLN A 96 -4.31 -6.09 0.34
C GLN A 96 -3.40 -7.30 0.60
N LEU A 97 -3.16 -8.07 -0.46
CA LEU A 97 -2.13 -9.10 -0.44
C LEU A 97 -0.76 -8.44 -0.33
N LEU A 98 -0.01 -8.77 0.72
CA LEU A 98 1.34 -8.29 0.95
C LEU A 98 2.39 -9.24 0.37
N ALA A 99 2.19 -10.55 0.56
CA ALA A 99 3.09 -11.58 0.08
C ALA A 99 2.35 -12.91 -0.09
N GLU A 100 2.82 -13.72 -1.03
CA GLU A 100 2.33 -15.07 -1.33
C GLU A 100 3.49 -16.06 -1.31
N GLY A 101 3.20 -17.34 -1.09
CA GLY A 101 4.25 -18.37 -1.12
C GLY A 101 5.20 -18.34 0.07
N LEU A 102 4.77 -17.81 1.22
CA LEU A 102 5.58 -17.69 2.43
C LEU A 102 5.81 -19.05 3.08
N ASP A 103 6.94 -19.68 2.77
CA ASP A 103 7.35 -20.98 3.33
C ASP A 103 7.94 -20.82 4.75
N VAL A 104 7.35 -21.53 5.70
CA VAL A 104 7.79 -21.60 7.11
C VAL A 104 9.26 -21.95 7.27
N SER A 105 9.78 -22.88 6.47
CA SER A 105 11.17 -23.33 6.55
C SER A 105 12.15 -22.19 6.23
N VAL A 106 11.82 -21.40 5.19
CA VAL A 106 12.59 -20.22 4.78
C VAL A 106 12.46 -19.10 5.81
N LEU A 107 11.24 -18.87 6.31
CA LEU A 107 10.98 -17.83 7.32
C LEU A 107 11.78 -18.04 8.61
N LYS A 108 12.00 -19.30 9.01
CA LYS A 108 12.87 -19.62 10.15
C LYS A 108 14.34 -19.25 9.94
N GLN A 109 14.79 -19.18 8.69
CA GLN A 109 16.18 -18.87 8.34
C GLN A 109 16.39 -17.38 8.11
N SER A 110 15.56 -16.74 7.29
CA SER A 110 15.77 -15.36 6.82
C SER A 110 14.83 -14.33 7.47
N GLY A 111 13.79 -14.79 8.17
CA GLY A 111 12.68 -13.94 8.58
C GLY A 111 11.89 -13.39 7.39
N PHE A 112 10.99 -12.45 7.70
CA PHE A 112 10.21 -11.70 6.72
C PHE A 112 10.06 -10.25 7.16
N ARG A 113 10.21 -9.32 6.22
CA ARG A 113 9.91 -7.91 6.44
C ARG A 113 9.06 -7.40 5.30
N CYS A 114 8.00 -6.67 5.62
CA CYS A 114 7.16 -6.02 4.63
C CYS A 114 6.95 -4.56 5.03
N LEU A 115 7.11 -3.66 4.08
CA LEU A 115 6.78 -2.26 4.21
C LEU A 115 5.67 -1.97 3.20
N TYR A 116 4.50 -1.57 3.69
CA TYR A 116 3.36 -1.19 2.87
C TYR A 116 3.14 0.31 2.99
N TYR A 117 3.08 0.98 1.85
CA TYR A 117 2.85 2.40 1.75
C TYR A 117 1.64 2.67 0.85
N TYR A 118 0.80 3.61 1.27
CA TYR A 118 -0.29 4.15 0.47
C TYR A 118 -0.11 5.66 0.35
N ALA A 119 0.09 6.14 -0.87
CA ALA A 119 0.22 7.55 -1.19
C ALA A 119 -1.05 8.01 -1.90
N ARG A 120 -1.72 9.02 -1.34
CA ARG A 120 -2.75 9.80 -2.04
C ARG A 120 -2.15 11.16 -2.34
N PHE A 121 -2.20 11.56 -3.61
CA PHE A 121 -1.68 12.85 -4.02
C PHE A 121 -2.65 13.96 -3.57
N PRO A 122 -2.13 15.17 -3.27
CA PRO A 122 -2.91 16.25 -2.68
C PRO A 122 -4.01 16.79 -3.61
N ASN A 123 -4.12 16.29 -4.83
CA ASN A 123 -5.14 16.68 -5.81
C ASN A 123 -5.08 18.18 -6.16
N THR A 124 -3.90 18.79 -6.14
CA THR A 124 -3.72 20.23 -6.43
C THR A 124 -4.01 20.57 -7.89
N ARG A 125 -4.07 19.56 -8.76
CA ARG A 125 -4.35 19.67 -10.20
C ARG A 125 -5.59 18.90 -10.63
N GLY A 126 -6.40 18.41 -9.69
CA GLY A 126 -7.50 17.49 -10.03
C GLY A 126 -7.04 16.07 -10.42
N ASP A 127 -5.79 15.72 -10.13
CA ASP A 127 -5.13 14.49 -10.57
C ASP A 127 -5.65 13.19 -9.95
N GLU A 128 -6.53 13.26 -8.93
CA GLU A 128 -7.18 12.15 -8.22
C GLU A 128 -6.32 10.86 -8.18
N TYR A 129 -5.02 11.01 -7.94
CA TYR A 129 -4.02 9.97 -8.11
C TYR A 129 -3.68 9.32 -6.79
N PHE A 130 -3.62 7.99 -6.78
CA PHE A 130 -3.24 7.23 -5.61
C PHE A 130 -2.39 6.02 -6.00
N GLN A 131 -1.42 5.71 -5.15
CA GLN A 131 -0.41 4.69 -5.42
C GLN A 131 -0.09 3.88 -4.17
N GLN A 132 -0.12 2.57 -4.33
CA GLN A 132 0.33 1.59 -3.36
C GLN A 132 1.76 1.19 -3.69
N VAL A 133 2.60 1.06 -2.68
CA VAL A 133 3.97 0.54 -2.81
C VAL A 133 4.24 -0.48 -1.71
N ILE A 134 4.76 -1.64 -2.09
CA ILE A 134 5.06 -2.75 -1.20
C ILE A 134 6.51 -3.14 -1.41
N LEU A 135 7.29 -3.12 -0.33
CA LEU A 135 8.64 -3.66 -0.29
C LEU A 135 8.65 -4.90 0.60
N THR A 136 9.00 -6.03 0.02
CA THR A 136 9.00 -7.32 0.71
C THR A 136 10.42 -7.91 0.73
N LYS A 137 10.97 -8.14 1.92
CA LYS A 137 12.21 -8.91 2.12
C LYS A 137 11.83 -10.34 2.50
N TYR A 138 12.03 -11.26 1.58
CA TYR A 138 11.81 -12.69 1.74
C TYR A 138 12.83 -13.45 0.90
N LYS A 139 13.54 -14.44 1.47
CA LYS A 139 14.73 -15.07 0.86
C LYS A 139 15.85 -14.04 0.63
N GLU A 140 16.46 -14.07 -0.55
CA GLU A 140 17.51 -13.15 -0.97
C GLU A 140 16.90 -11.91 -1.64
N GLY A 141 17.38 -10.73 -1.27
CA GLY A 141 16.93 -9.46 -1.85
C GLY A 141 15.58 -8.95 -1.34
N TRP A 142 15.07 -7.96 -2.06
CA TRP A 142 13.81 -7.27 -1.83
C TRP A 142 12.98 -7.27 -3.10
N ASP A 143 11.69 -7.51 -2.99
CA ASP A 143 10.74 -7.29 -4.08
C ASP A 143 10.02 -5.95 -3.87
N LEU A 144 10.19 -5.05 -4.83
CA LEU A 144 9.43 -3.82 -4.94
C LEU A 144 8.22 -4.06 -5.84
N PHE A 145 7.01 -3.96 -5.29
CA PHE A 145 5.77 -3.96 -6.03
C PHE A 145 5.10 -2.59 -5.91
N SER A 146 4.52 -2.10 -7.00
CA SER A 146 3.67 -0.91 -6.94
C SER A 146 2.45 -1.05 -7.82
N ARG A 147 1.36 -0.42 -7.36
CA ARG A 147 0.08 -0.31 -8.07
C ARG A 147 -0.38 1.13 -8.01
N ALA A 148 -0.52 1.77 -9.15
CA ALA A 148 -1.01 3.14 -9.27
C ALA A 148 -2.38 3.14 -9.93
N TYR A 149 -3.22 4.06 -9.50
CA TYR A 149 -4.53 4.31 -10.05
C TYR A 149 -4.51 5.73 -10.59
N GLY A 150 -4.79 5.87 -11.89
CA GLY A 150 -4.93 7.18 -12.52
C GLY A 150 -6.17 7.93 -12.00
N PRO A 151 -6.32 9.20 -12.40
CA PRO A 151 -7.49 10.01 -12.10
C PRO A 151 -8.80 9.28 -12.43
N LYS A 152 -9.79 9.47 -11.56
CA LYS A 152 -11.04 8.72 -11.54
C LYS A 152 -11.87 8.96 -12.80
N ILE A 153 -12.46 7.87 -13.29
CA ILE A 153 -13.41 7.77 -14.42
C ILE A 153 -14.66 8.70 -14.27
N ARG A 154 -14.90 9.30 -13.10
CA ARG A 154 -16.03 10.23 -12.88
C ARG A 154 -15.96 11.47 -13.79
N TRP A 155 -14.76 11.90 -14.18
CA TRP A 155 -14.52 13.03 -15.07
C TRP A 155 -13.73 12.50 -16.27
N ALA A 156 -14.44 11.93 -17.25
CA ALA A 156 -13.98 10.98 -18.26
C ALA A 156 -12.70 11.27 -19.09
N ASP A 157 -12.04 12.42 -18.95
CA ASP A 157 -11.02 12.90 -19.88
C ASP A 157 -9.71 13.38 -19.21
N ALA A 158 -9.35 12.79 -18.06
CA ALA A 158 -8.10 13.06 -17.36
C ALA A 158 -7.15 11.85 -17.35
N TYR A 159 -5.83 12.08 -17.45
CA TYR A 159 -4.82 11.04 -17.37
C TYR A 159 -3.53 11.52 -16.70
N VAL A 160 -2.75 10.56 -16.19
CA VAL A 160 -1.34 10.76 -15.85
C VAL A 160 -0.43 10.04 -16.83
N LEU A 161 0.77 10.58 -17.06
CA LEU A 161 1.82 9.98 -17.86
C LEU A 161 2.86 9.32 -16.96
N ASN A 162 3.24 8.11 -17.35
CA ASN A 162 4.40 7.40 -16.79
C ASN A 162 4.43 7.32 -15.26
N PRO A 163 3.38 6.80 -14.60
CA PRO A 163 3.42 6.62 -13.15
C PRO A 163 4.63 5.76 -12.75
N TYR A 164 5.35 6.16 -11.71
CA TYR A 164 6.60 5.53 -11.29
C TYR A 164 6.73 5.42 -9.77
N VAL A 165 7.68 4.58 -9.34
CA VAL A 165 8.30 4.62 -8.01
C VAL A 165 9.78 4.89 -8.18
N ARG A 166 10.33 5.77 -7.35
CA ARG A 166 11.78 6.00 -7.25
C ARG A 166 12.26 5.66 -5.84
N LEU A 167 13.32 4.88 -5.76
CA LEU A 167 14.08 4.62 -4.55
C LEU A 167 15.39 5.39 -4.63
N THR A 168 15.68 6.19 -3.61
CA THR A 168 16.95 6.88 -3.49
C THR A 168 17.58 6.61 -2.14
N THR A 169 18.89 6.79 -2.05
CA THR A 169 19.56 6.96 -0.77
C THR A 169 19.16 8.31 -0.13
N PRO A 170 19.43 8.53 1.16
CA PRO A 170 19.12 9.80 1.83
C PRO A 170 19.82 11.03 1.24
N ASP A 171 20.99 10.86 0.63
CA ASP A 171 21.74 11.89 -0.12
C ASP A 171 21.24 12.09 -1.56
N GLY A 172 20.19 11.37 -1.97
CA GLY A 172 19.48 11.58 -3.24
C GLY A 172 20.01 10.74 -4.41
N LYS A 173 20.98 9.83 -4.20
CA LYS A 173 21.43 8.92 -5.26
C LYS A 173 20.36 7.88 -5.56
N GLU A 174 20.01 7.74 -6.84
CA GLU A 174 19.02 6.74 -7.26
C GLU A 174 19.56 5.31 -7.05
N ILE A 175 18.75 4.50 -6.36
CA ILE A 175 18.97 3.05 -6.17
C ILE A 175 18.24 2.30 -7.29
N ALA A 176 16.97 2.67 -7.53
CA ALA A 176 16.13 2.09 -8.57
C ALA A 176 14.97 3.02 -8.94
N ARG A 177 14.55 2.96 -10.20
CA ARG A 177 13.31 3.56 -10.69
C ARG A 177 12.47 2.49 -11.37
N LEU A 178 11.22 2.36 -10.93
CA LEU A 178 10.23 1.44 -11.49
C LEU A 178 9.15 2.26 -12.17
N VAL A 179 9.17 2.33 -13.51
CA VAL A 179 8.05 2.88 -14.28
C VAL A 179 6.95 1.83 -14.38
N LEU A 180 5.75 2.13 -13.87
CA LEU A 180 4.65 1.19 -13.78
C LEU A 180 4.03 0.95 -15.17
N PHE A 181 4.00 1.98 -16.01
CA PHE A 181 3.48 1.95 -17.36
C PHE A 181 4.05 3.11 -18.17
N GLU A 182 4.47 2.88 -19.40
CA GLU A 182 4.89 3.95 -20.31
C GLU A 182 3.68 4.40 -21.13
N GLY A 183 3.25 5.65 -20.91
CA GLY A 183 2.10 6.24 -21.57
C GLY A 183 0.98 6.69 -20.62
N ARG A 184 -0.23 6.80 -21.17
CA ARG A 184 -1.40 7.41 -20.51
C ARG A 184 -2.14 6.40 -19.62
N VAL A 185 -2.38 6.78 -18.38
CA VAL A 185 -3.20 6.03 -17.40
C VAL A 185 -4.34 6.89 -16.86
N GLY A 186 -5.59 6.44 -16.98
CA GLY A 186 -6.78 7.16 -16.48
C GLY A 186 -7.99 7.09 -17.42
N ALA A 187 -8.22 8.18 -18.16
CA ALA A 187 -9.35 8.42 -19.07
C ALA A 187 -9.77 7.24 -19.95
N TYR A 188 -11.01 7.27 -20.47
CA TYR A 188 -11.51 6.23 -21.38
C TYR A 188 -10.63 6.05 -22.62
N GLU A 189 -10.12 7.15 -23.18
CA GLU A 189 -9.21 7.16 -24.33
C GLU A 189 -7.73 6.95 -23.95
N ALA A 190 -7.42 6.82 -22.65
CA ALA A 190 -6.08 6.48 -22.23
C ALA A 190 -5.74 5.06 -22.69
N GLN A 191 -4.44 4.80 -22.91
CA GLN A 191 -3.95 3.47 -23.26
C GLN A 191 -4.27 2.45 -22.15
N LYS A 192 -4.43 2.91 -20.90
CA LYS A 192 -4.84 2.08 -19.78
C LYS A 192 -5.77 2.81 -18.81
N GLN A 193 -6.96 2.26 -18.60
CA GLN A 193 -7.96 2.84 -17.68
C GLN A 193 -7.79 2.38 -16.23
N GLY A 194 -7.42 1.11 -16.06
CA GLY A 194 -7.32 0.47 -14.75
C GLY A 194 -5.98 0.70 -14.08
N PRO A 195 -5.84 0.25 -12.82
CA PRO A 195 -4.58 0.40 -12.14
C PRO A 195 -3.45 -0.28 -12.90
N VAL A 196 -2.35 0.44 -13.04
CA VAL A 196 -1.11 -0.12 -13.56
C VAL A 196 -0.31 -0.68 -12.41
N ARG A 197 0.33 -1.83 -12.64
CA ARG A 197 1.11 -2.51 -11.61
C ARG A 197 2.38 -3.09 -12.21
N ARG A 198 3.47 -3.02 -11.46
CA ARG A 198 4.76 -3.59 -11.82
C ARG A 198 5.45 -4.12 -10.56
N ARG A 199 6.39 -5.04 -10.78
CA ARG A 199 7.29 -5.58 -9.77
C ARG A 199 8.73 -5.47 -10.26
N LEU A 200 9.66 -5.20 -9.36
CA LEU A 200 11.09 -5.17 -9.58
C LEU A 200 11.78 -5.89 -8.43
N HIS A 201 12.65 -6.84 -8.75
CA HIS A 201 13.52 -7.47 -7.77
C HIS A 201 14.76 -6.59 -7.55
N LEU A 202 15.11 -6.35 -6.29
CA LEU A 202 16.26 -5.57 -5.85
C LEU A 202 17.17 -6.48 -5.04
N PRO A 203 18.38 -6.83 -5.53
CA PRO A 203 19.27 -7.74 -4.80
C PRO A 203 19.73 -7.16 -3.46
N LEU A 204 19.79 -5.83 -3.35
CA LEU A 204 20.14 -5.11 -2.13
C LEU A 204 19.28 -3.85 -2.01
N LEU A 205 18.82 -3.57 -0.79
CA LEU A 205 18.25 -2.29 -0.39
C LEU A 205 18.98 -1.86 0.89
N PRO A 206 19.60 -0.66 0.92
CA PRO A 206 20.21 -0.13 2.14
C PRO A 206 19.20 0.02 3.27
N ASP A 207 19.66 0.03 4.53
CA ASP A 207 18.78 0.18 5.69
C ASP A 207 18.07 1.54 5.74
N SER A 208 18.71 2.57 5.18
CA SER A 208 18.14 3.90 5.01
C SER A 208 17.95 4.21 3.53
N PHE A 209 16.73 4.52 3.15
CA PHE A 209 16.33 4.87 1.80
C PHE A 209 15.14 5.84 1.85
N ARG A 210 14.94 6.57 0.76
CA ARG A 210 13.71 7.32 0.50
C ARG A 210 12.93 6.63 -0.60
N LEU A 211 11.62 6.62 -0.43
CA LEU A 211 10.67 6.07 -1.39
C LEU A 211 9.76 7.18 -1.89
N GLU A 212 9.74 7.38 -3.19
CA GLU A 212 8.92 8.37 -3.84
C GLU A 212 7.95 7.72 -4.81
N ALA A 213 6.67 8.09 -4.72
CA ALA A 213 5.67 7.83 -5.75
C ALA A 213 5.57 9.06 -6.66
N GLY A 214 5.27 8.87 -7.94
CA GLY A 214 5.18 10.00 -8.86
C GLY A 214 4.61 9.66 -10.23
N TYR A 215 4.43 10.71 -11.02
CA TYR A 215 4.12 10.65 -12.44
C TYR A 215 4.79 11.84 -13.15
N ASP A 216 5.02 11.72 -14.46
CA ASP A 216 5.76 12.72 -15.22
C ASP A 216 4.88 13.91 -15.61
N PHE A 217 3.60 13.68 -15.90
CA PHE A 217 2.66 14.73 -16.30
C PHE A 217 1.21 14.34 -15.99
N PHE A 218 0.37 15.32 -15.68
CA PHE A 218 -1.07 15.19 -15.54
C PHE A 218 -1.78 16.10 -16.57
N TYR A 219 -2.89 15.62 -17.12
CA TYR A 219 -3.73 16.38 -18.03
C TYR A 219 -5.21 16.09 -17.79
N ASP A 220 -6.05 17.12 -17.81
CA ASP A 220 -7.51 17.04 -17.89
C ASP A 220 -7.99 17.89 -19.07
N THR A 221 -8.73 17.27 -19.98
CA THR A 221 -9.27 17.95 -21.17
C THR A 221 -10.28 19.05 -20.81
N LYS A 222 -10.97 18.92 -19.66
CA LYS A 222 -11.96 19.89 -19.19
C LYS A 222 -11.35 21.06 -18.42
N ARG A 223 -10.13 20.88 -17.92
CA ARG A 223 -9.36 21.87 -17.14
C ARG A 223 -7.90 21.89 -17.59
N PRO A 224 -7.62 22.26 -18.85
CA PRO A 224 -6.26 22.25 -19.38
C PRO A 224 -5.32 23.19 -18.60
N GLU A 225 -5.84 24.20 -17.91
CA GLU A 225 -5.10 25.09 -17.02
C GLU A 225 -4.54 24.41 -15.76
N GLU A 226 -5.10 23.26 -15.35
CA GLU A 226 -4.61 22.47 -14.22
C GLU A 226 -3.50 21.46 -14.65
N ALA A 227 -3.27 21.30 -15.96
CA ALA A 227 -2.27 20.37 -16.49
C ALA A 227 -0.83 20.75 -16.08
N GLY A 228 0.01 19.73 -15.86
CA GLY A 228 1.40 19.96 -15.49
C GLY A 228 2.08 18.75 -14.87
N GLY A 229 3.32 18.94 -14.45
CA GLY A 229 4.15 17.92 -13.85
C GLY A 229 5.64 18.25 -13.99
N PRO A 230 6.54 17.40 -13.46
CA PRO A 230 6.24 16.17 -12.73
C PRO A 230 5.63 16.42 -11.36
N ALA A 231 4.96 15.41 -10.80
CA ALA A 231 4.54 15.40 -9.41
C ALA A 231 5.18 14.21 -8.70
N THR A 232 5.64 14.42 -7.48
CA THR A 232 6.28 13.40 -6.66
C THR A 232 5.89 13.60 -5.21
N LEU A 233 5.74 12.49 -4.49
CA LEU A 233 5.49 12.47 -3.05
C LEU A 233 6.51 11.53 -2.41
N ASP A 234 7.33 12.05 -1.50
CA ASP A 234 8.16 11.23 -0.62
C ASP A 234 7.25 10.56 0.42
N ILE A 235 7.07 9.25 0.27
CA ILE A 235 6.16 8.45 1.09
C ILE A 235 6.83 8.01 2.40
N THR A 236 8.16 8.04 2.45
CA THR A 236 8.94 7.71 3.64
C THR A 236 9.08 8.89 4.60
N ALA A 237 9.11 10.13 4.09
CA ALA A 237 9.14 11.35 4.91
C ALA A 237 7.83 11.62 5.65
N LEU A 238 6.73 10.96 5.26
CA LEU A 238 5.44 11.04 5.95
C LEU A 238 5.40 10.26 7.28
N LEU A 239 6.49 9.57 7.64
CA LEU A 239 6.65 8.88 8.90
C LEU A 239 7.58 9.69 9.81
N PRO A 240 7.16 10.16 11.01
CA PRO A 240 8.11 10.61 12.00
C PRO A 240 8.99 9.42 12.39
N VAL A 241 10.27 9.50 12.03
CA VAL A 241 11.28 8.52 12.37
C VAL A 241 11.58 8.64 13.86
N GLU A 242 11.32 7.59 14.62
CA GLU A 242 12.12 7.31 15.81
C GLU A 242 12.48 5.81 15.87
N PRO A 243 13.67 5.49 16.41
CA PRO A 243 14.36 4.24 16.18
C PRO A 243 13.71 3.07 16.92
N PRO A 244 14.05 1.81 16.55
CA PRO A 244 13.63 0.67 17.34
C PRO A 244 14.24 0.72 18.74
N GLU A 245 13.39 0.59 19.77
CA GLU A 245 13.79 0.10 21.09
C GLU A 245 14.30 -1.35 21.03
#